data_AF-A0A1J9Q4K4-F1
#
_entry.id   AF-A0A1J9Q4K4-F1
#
_cell.length_a   1.000
_cell.length_b   1.000
_cell.length_c   1.000
_cell.angle_alpha   90.00
_cell.angle_beta   90.00
_cell.angle_gamma   90.00
#
_symmetry.space_group_name_H-M   'P 1'
#
loop_
_entity.id
_entity.type
_entity.pdbx_description
1 polymer ?
#
loop_
_entity_poly.entity_id
_entity_poly.type
_entity_poly.pdbx_seq_one_letter_code
_entity_poly.pdbx_strand_id
1 'polypeptide(L)'
;VRELSEVLDVYPQDVTCIDFAPSKNRGCPNRTRADNRARAERILRDGTEKLQAGESLDRLLDYLAPLLLCYLHKDQASGIVEEWQGEGSQYRRSRSQRRVEDQ
;
A
#
# COMPACT_ATOMS: atom_id res chain seq x y z
N VAL A 1 10.18 2.40 14.50
CA VAL A 1 8.94 1.64 14.20
C VAL A 1 8.68 1.84 12.71
N ARG A 2 8.29 0.79 11.96
CA ARG A 2 8.13 0.89 10.50
C ARG A 2 6.75 1.47 10.16
N GLU A 3 6.70 2.40 9.21
CA GLU A 3 5.44 2.96 8.71
C GLU A 3 4.78 2.03 7.69
N LEU A 4 3.46 2.15 7.48
CA LEU A 4 2.77 1.32 6.49
C LEU A 4 3.22 1.62 5.05
N SER A 5 3.52 2.89 4.74
CA SER A 5 4.10 3.34 3.47
C SER A 5 5.38 2.58 3.13
N GLU A 6 6.28 2.40 4.10
CA GLU A 6 7.53 1.67 3.94
C GLU A 6 7.36 0.15 3.83
N VAL A 7 6.26 -0.40 4.37
CA VAL A 7 5.95 -1.83 4.25
C VAL A 7 5.42 -2.15 2.86
N LEU A 8 4.59 -1.28 2.30
CA LEU A 8 3.94 -1.43 1.00
C LEU A 8 4.73 -0.77 -0.15
N ASP A 9 5.84 -0.12 0.17
CA ASP A 9 6.66 0.72 -0.74
C ASP A 9 5.84 1.74 -1.55
N VAL A 10 4.87 2.41 -0.90
CA VAL A 10 4.01 3.40 -1.54
C VAL A 10 4.12 4.79 -0.92
N TYR A 11 4.22 5.77 -1.80
CA TYR A 11 4.51 7.15 -1.48
C TYR A 11 3.56 8.07 -2.27
N PRO A 12 2.44 8.53 -1.69
CA PRO A 12 1.47 9.40 -2.39
C PRO A 12 2.05 10.74 -2.87
N GLN A 13 3.25 11.13 -2.45
CA GLN A 13 4.02 12.24 -3.01
C GLN A 13 4.57 11.92 -4.40
N ASP A 14 4.81 10.64 -4.71
CA ASP A 14 4.97 10.19 -6.09
C ASP A 14 3.60 10.32 -6.77
N VAL A 15 3.56 11.20 -7.76
CA VAL A 15 2.33 11.55 -8.47
C VAL A 15 1.94 10.47 -9.47
N THR A 16 2.80 9.49 -9.69
CA THR A 16 2.68 8.48 -10.73
C THR A 16 1.75 7.36 -10.28
N CYS A 17 1.03 6.77 -11.23
CA CYS A 17 0.22 5.59 -11.01
C CYS A 17 1.11 4.42 -10.58
N ILE A 18 0.69 3.70 -9.53
CA ILE A 18 1.48 2.60 -8.96
C ILE A 18 1.49 1.34 -9.83
N ASP A 19 0.55 1.22 -10.76
CA ASP A 19 0.45 0.05 -11.64
C ASP A 19 1.45 0.08 -12.81
N PHE A 20 1.78 -1.11 -13.30
CA PHE A 20 2.69 -1.33 -14.41
C PHE A 20 1.98 -1.17 -15.76
N ALA A 21 2.71 -0.74 -16.79
CA ALA A 21 2.22 -0.75 -18.17
C ALA A 21 2.91 -1.90 -18.93
N PRO A 22 2.30 -3.11 -19.02
CA PRO A 22 2.99 -4.29 -19.55
C PRO A 22 3.47 -4.12 -20.98
N SER A 23 2.66 -3.47 -21.82
CA SER A 23 2.98 -3.23 -23.24
C SER A 23 4.19 -2.35 -23.48
N LYS A 24 4.68 -1.64 -22.46
CA LYS A 24 5.84 -0.73 -22.52
C LYS A 24 6.97 -1.11 -21.57
N ASN A 25 6.83 -2.25 -20.87
CA ASN A 25 7.79 -2.77 -19.90
C ASN A 25 8.30 -1.71 -18.91
N ARG A 26 7.40 -0.88 -18.37
CA ARG A 26 7.70 0.18 -17.41
C ARG A 26 6.48 0.54 -16.56
N GLY A 27 6.71 1.26 -15.45
CA GLY A 27 5.63 1.86 -14.65
C GLY A 27 4.75 2.81 -15.48
N CYS A 28 3.47 2.89 -15.12
CA CYS A 28 2.51 3.75 -15.80
C CYS A 28 2.85 5.23 -15.59
N PRO A 29 3.08 6.06 -16.64
CA PRO A 29 3.45 7.47 -16.46
C PRO A 29 2.28 8.38 -16.05
N ASN A 30 1.06 7.84 -16.01
CA ASN A 30 -0.13 8.67 -15.76
C ASN A 30 -0.15 9.12 -14.32
N ARG A 31 -0.58 10.36 -14.12
CA ARG A 31 -0.67 10.95 -12.78
C ARG A 31 -1.94 10.51 -12.08
N THR A 32 -1.83 10.29 -10.78
CA THR A 32 -2.97 10.13 -9.86
C THR A 32 -3.50 11.50 -9.45
N ARG A 33 -4.77 11.57 -9.05
CA ARG A 33 -5.42 12.84 -8.70
C ARG A 33 -4.92 13.37 -7.35
N ALA A 34 -4.80 14.68 -7.21
CA ALA A 34 -4.25 15.29 -5.99
C ALA A 34 -5.12 15.07 -4.75
N ASP A 35 -6.43 15.11 -4.90
CA ASP A 35 -7.41 14.78 -3.86
C ASP A 35 -7.28 13.33 -3.38
N ASN A 36 -7.09 12.40 -4.32
CA ASN A 36 -6.84 11.00 -3.99
C ASN A 36 -5.54 10.81 -3.20
N ARG A 37 -4.44 11.46 -3.62
CA ARG A 37 -3.15 11.38 -2.91
C ARG A 37 -3.26 11.89 -1.48
N ALA A 38 -3.90 13.04 -1.25
CA ALA A 38 -4.13 13.57 0.09
C ALA A 38 -5.03 12.66 0.96
N ARG A 39 -5.95 11.90 0.35
CA ARG A 39 -6.72 10.87 1.06
C ARG A 39 -5.88 9.63 1.36
N ALA A 40 -5.05 9.20 0.42
CA ALA A 40 -4.13 8.07 0.60
C ALA A 40 -3.13 8.32 1.74
N GLU A 41 -2.58 9.53 1.85
CA GLU A 41 -1.69 9.92 2.96
C GLU A 41 -2.36 9.78 4.34
N ARG A 42 -3.64 10.17 4.45
CA ARG A 42 -4.41 9.98 5.69
C ARG A 42 -4.63 8.51 6.00
N ILE A 43 -5.01 7.73 5.00
CA ILE A 43 -5.21 6.29 5.14
C ILE A 43 -3.92 5.56 5.55
N LEU A 44 -2.76 5.93 4.99
CA LEU A 44 -1.47 5.33 5.35
C LEU A 44 -1.07 5.63 6.80
N ARG A 45 -1.36 6.84 7.28
CA ARG A 45 -1.14 7.21 8.69
C ARG A 45 -2.03 6.39 9.63
N ASP A 46 -3.34 6.33 9.36
CA ASP A 46 -4.27 5.52 10.15
C ASP A 46 -3.88 4.03 10.10
N GLY A 47 -3.44 3.56 8.93
CA GLY A 47 -2.98 2.18 8.73
C GLY A 47 -1.68 1.87 9.46
N THR A 48 -0.82 2.85 9.68
CA THR A 48 0.39 2.69 10.50
C THR A 48 0.03 2.42 11.96
N GLU A 49 -0.97 3.11 12.51
CA GLU A 49 -1.47 2.85 13.87
C GLU A 49 -2.04 1.43 13.98
N LYS A 50 -2.87 1.01 13.00
CA LYS A 50 -3.42 -0.36 12.94
C LYS A 50 -2.36 -1.43 12.84
N LEU A 51 -1.36 -1.21 11.98
CA LEU A 51 -0.22 -2.11 11.81
C LEU A 51 0.54 -2.28 13.13
N GLN A 52 0.71 -1.18 13.88
CA GLN A 52 1.40 -1.21 15.18
C GLN A 52 0.61 -1.95 16.25
N ALA A 53 -0.72 -1.76 16.27
CA ALA A 53 -1.65 -2.47 17.15
C ALA A 53 -1.85 -3.95 16.79
N GLY A 54 -1.37 -4.40 15.62
CA GLY A 54 -1.55 -5.77 15.14
C GLY A 54 -2.96 -6.04 14.60
N GLU A 55 -3.69 -4.99 14.25
CA GLU A 55 -5.02 -5.09 13.66
C GLU A 55 -4.96 -5.49 12.17
N SER A 56 -6.07 -6.00 11.64
CA SER A 56 -6.21 -6.24 10.20
C SER A 56 -6.18 -4.92 9.42
N LEU A 57 -5.55 -4.97 8.25
CA LEU A 57 -5.46 -3.87 7.29
C LEU A 57 -6.39 -4.07 6.09
N ASP A 58 -7.09 -5.19 5.96
CA ASP A 58 -7.69 -5.62 4.69
C ASP A 58 -8.65 -4.57 4.11
N ARG A 59 -9.61 -4.11 4.91
CA ARG A 59 -10.53 -3.02 4.51
C ARG A 59 -9.81 -1.72 4.20
N LEU A 60 -8.71 -1.43 4.89
CA LEU A 60 -7.95 -0.21 4.69
C LEU A 60 -7.23 -0.26 3.34
N LEU A 61 -6.67 -1.41 2.98
CA LEU A 61 -6.02 -1.64 1.69
C LEU A 61 -7.03 -1.52 0.54
N ASP A 62 -8.26 -2.02 0.70
CA ASP A 62 -9.36 -1.86 -0.27
C ASP A 62 -9.67 -0.39 -0.59
N TYR A 63 -9.58 0.50 0.41
CA TYR A 63 -9.77 1.93 0.21
C TYR A 63 -8.52 2.65 -0.30
N LEU A 64 -7.33 2.12 -0.01
CA LEU A 64 -6.06 2.74 -0.38
C LEU A 64 -5.73 2.53 -1.86
N ALA A 65 -5.78 1.28 -2.33
CA ALA A 65 -5.34 0.91 -3.67
C ALA A 65 -5.95 1.75 -4.80
N PRO A 66 -7.29 1.96 -4.88
CA PRO A 66 -7.88 2.72 -5.98
C PRO A 66 -7.50 4.20 -5.98
N LEU A 67 -7.03 4.76 -4.85
CA LEU A 67 -6.60 6.16 -4.78
C LEU A 67 -5.25 6.39 -5.44
N LEU A 68 -4.41 5.35 -5.51
CA LEU A 68 -3.06 5.39 -6.07
C LEU A 68 -3.01 4.97 -7.55
N LEU A 69 -4.18 4.73 -8.14
CA LEU A 69 -4.32 4.36 -9.55
C LEU A 69 -4.76 5.56 -10.41
N CYS A 70 -4.28 5.57 -11.65
CA CYS A 70 -4.83 6.48 -12.65
C CYS A 70 -6.19 5.98 -13.15
N TYR A 71 -6.92 6.85 -13.86
CA TYR A 71 -8.25 6.53 -14.37
C TYR A 71 -8.29 5.31 -15.33
N LEU A 72 -7.18 4.97 -15.98
CA LEU A 72 -7.07 3.80 -16.87
C LEU A 72 -6.82 2.48 -16.13
N HIS A 73 -6.29 2.55 -14.91
CA HIS A 73 -5.91 1.36 -14.12
C HIS A 73 -6.77 1.18 -12.87
N LYS A 74 -7.83 1.98 -12.68
CA LYS A 74 -8.72 1.91 -11.51
C LYS A 74 -9.26 0.49 -11.21
N ASP A 75 -9.43 -0.34 -12.24
CA ASP A 75 -10.01 -1.68 -12.13
C ASP A 75 -8.96 -2.74 -11.75
N GLN A 76 -7.67 -2.37 -11.65
CA GLN A 76 -6.57 -3.24 -11.20
C GLN A 76 -6.37 -3.20 -9.68
N ALA A 77 -7.19 -2.42 -8.96
CA ALA A 77 -7.06 -2.24 -7.52
C ALA A 77 -7.08 -3.57 -6.75
N SER A 78 -7.89 -4.55 -7.15
CA SER A 78 -7.99 -5.84 -6.46
C SER A 78 -6.68 -6.61 -6.47
N GLY A 79 -5.95 -6.62 -7.59
CA GLY A 79 -4.66 -7.31 -7.68
C GLY A 79 -3.61 -6.68 -6.76
N ILE A 80 -3.61 -5.35 -6.67
CA ILE A 80 -2.72 -4.61 -5.76
C ILE A 80 -3.06 -4.89 -4.30
N VAL A 81 -4.35 -4.97 -3.95
CA VAL A 81 -4.78 -5.31 -2.59
C VAL A 81 -4.29 -6.71 -2.20
N GLU A 82 -4.43 -7.70 -3.08
CA GLU A 82 -3.95 -9.06 -2.82
C GLU A 82 -2.44 -9.11 -2.57
N GLU A 83 -1.66 -8.38 -3.37
CA GLU A 83 -0.22 -8.24 -3.19
C GLU A 83 0.13 -7.64 -1.81
N TRP A 84 -0.48 -6.50 -1.46
CA TRP A 84 -0.24 -5.83 -0.18
C TRP A 84 -0.69 -6.63 1.03
N GLN A 85 -1.78 -7.40 0.94
CA GLN A 85 -2.19 -8.32 1.99
C GLN A 85 -1.12 -9.40 2.23
N GLY A 86 -0.47 -9.86 1.16
CA GLY A 86 0.70 -10.72 1.20
C GLY A 86 1.89 -10.08 1.93
N GLU A 87 2.28 -8.87 1.54
CA GLU A 87 3.39 -8.11 2.14
C GLU A 87 3.16 -7.81 3.62
N GLY A 88 1.97 -7.31 3.97
CA GLY A 88 1.60 -7.02 5.36
C GLY A 88 1.62 -8.29 6.23
N SER A 89 1.19 -9.42 5.67
CA SER A 89 1.25 -10.72 6.37
C SER A 89 2.68 -11.20 6.58
N GLN A 90 3.55 -11.07 5.57
CA GLN A 90 4.97 -11.40 5.69
C GLN A 90 5.67 -10.52 6.73
N TYR A 91 5.40 -9.21 6.72
CA TYR A 91 5.93 -8.28 7.72
C TYR A 91 5.54 -8.69 9.14
N ARG A 92 4.25 -8.97 9.38
CA ARG A 92 3.76 -9.45 10.69
C ARG A 92 4.47 -10.72 11.15
N ARG A 93 4.64 -11.71 10.27
CA ARG A 93 5.36 -12.97 10.59
C ARG A 93 6.81 -12.71 10.98
N SER A 94 7.54 -11.91 10.19
CA SER A 94 8.95 -11.57 10.47
C SER A 94 9.13 -10.81 11.79
N ARG A 95 8.13 -10.01 12.19
CA ARG A 95 8.16 -9.25 13.44
C ARG A 95 7.88 -10.14 14.65
N SER A 96 6.99 -11.13 14.49
CA SER A 96 6.73 -12.13 15.53
C SER A 96 7.97 -13.01 15.78
N GLN A 97 8.69 -13.42 14.73
CA GLN A 97 9.90 -14.24 14.87
C GLN A 97 11.02 -13.51 15.64
N ARG A 98 11.31 -12.26 15.28
CA ARG A 98 12.31 -11.44 15.99
C ARG A 98 12.00 -11.27 17.48
N ARG A 99 10.72 -11.07 17.83
CA ARG A 99 10.28 -10.98 19.23
C ARG A 99 10.44 -12.26 20.03
N VAL A 100 10.48 -13.43 19.38
CA VAL A 100 10.68 -14.72 20.01
C VAL A 100 12.18 -14.99 20.23
N GLU A 101 13.04 -14.48 19.34
CA GLU A 101 14.50 -14.62 19.45
C GLU A 101 15.12 -13.67 20.49
N ASP A 102 14.47 -12.54 20.78
CA ASP A 102 14.87 -11.56 21.80
C ASP A 102 14.37 -11.91 23.22
N GLN A 103 13.73 -13.08 23.43
CA GLN A 103 13.23 -13.59 24.72
C GLN A 103 13.99 -14.84 25.15
#